data_AF-A0A973YYS6-F1
#
_entry.id   AF-A0A973YYS6-F1
#
_cell.length_a   1.000
_cell.length_b   1.000
_cell.length_c   1.000
_cell.angle_alpha   90.00
_cell.angle_beta   90.00
_cell.angle_gamma   90.00
#
_symmetry.space_group_name_H-M   'P 1'
#
loop_
_entity.id
_entity.type
_entity.pdbx_description
1 polymer ?
#
loop_
_entity_poly.entity_id
_entity_poly.type
_entity_poly.pdbx_seq_one_letter_code
_entity_poly.pdbx_strand_id
1 'polypeptide(L)'
;MKSHSKTIALTGIAAGTLLVLGGVAQAYTLDTTTGVGFVGKGEVQSPFGWNNAALQANAAGVSFSYEATEDYTATCTWVTGEGTRGEKTHNVTHSRSTSISSAVAYEPRQRNQITGFTLIGFSATTETGEAPVLGGPCPGNQGHDGTWTSVVLTNSTGGLYAHYGTLSALLTPTP
;
A
#
# COMPACT_ATOMS: atom_id res chain seq x y z
N MET A 1 -3.69 9.17 -62.72
CA MET A 1 -2.88 7.96 -62.43
C MET A 1 -1.67 8.34 -61.60
N LYS A 2 -1.73 8.17 -60.27
CA LYS A 2 -0.78 7.40 -59.44
C LYS A 2 -1.19 7.54 -57.97
N SER A 3 -1.39 6.37 -57.37
CA SER A 3 -1.78 6.11 -55.99
C SER A 3 -0.55 6.14 -55.07
N HIS A 4 -0.75 5.76 -53.81
CA HIS A 4 0.19 5.41 -52.73
C HIS A 4 0.44 6.54 -51.71
N SER A 5 0.36 6.35 -50.39
CA SER A 5 -0.14 5.25 -49.55
C SER A 5 -0.27 5.81 -48.13
N LYS A 6 -1.26 5.33 -47.36
CA LYS A 6 -1.49 5.68 -45.95
C LYS A 6 -0.36 5.17 -45.06
N THR A 7 0.00 5.89 -44.00
CA THR A 7 0.55 5.26 -42.80
C THR A 7 0.10 6.02 -41.55
N ILE A 8 -0.78 5.35 -40.81
CA ILE A 8 -1.26 5.65 -39.46
C ILE A 8 -0.19 5.13 -38.49
N ALA A 9 0.26 5.91 -37.52
CA ALA A 9 1.03 5.41 -36.39
C ALA A 9 0.16 5.47 -35.12
N LEU A 10 -0.18 4.28 -34.64
CA LEU A 10 -1.05 4.04 -33.49
C LEU A 10 -0.40 4.49 -32.18
N THR A 11 -1.25 5.09 -31.34
CA THR A 11 -1.13 5.16 -29.88
C THR A 11 -0.74 3.80 -29.28
N GLY A 12 0.45 3.72 -28.68
CA GLY A 12 0.86 2.56 -27.89
C GLY A 12 0.20 2.60 -26.52
N ILE A 13 -0.84 1.79 -26.32
CA ILE A 13 -1.38 1.47 -25.00
C ILE A 13 -0.40 0.48 -24.37
N ALA A 14 0.21 0.86 -23.25
CA ALA A 14 1.03 -0.04 -22.46
C ALA A 14 0.17 -1.22 -21.96
N ALA A 15 0.42 -2.41 -22.49
CA ALA A 15 -0.16 -3.64 -21.99
C ALA A 15 0.55 -4.00 -20.67
N GLY A 16 -0.01 -3.51 -19.56
CA GLY A 16 0.37 -3.99 -18.22
C GLY A 16 -0.11 -5.41 -18.06
N THR A 17 0.82 -6.36 -17.91
CA THR A 17 0.54 -7.75 -17.58
C THR A 17 -0.20 -7.80 -16.24
N LEU A 18 -1.49 -8.10 -16.28
CA LEU A 18 -2.29 -8.32 -15.08
C LEU A 18 -1.88 -9.67 -14.48
N LEU A 19 -1.01 -9.64 -13.46
CA LEU A 19 -0.72 -10.80 -12.63
C LEU A 19 -1.98 -11.13 -11.80
N VAL A 20 -2.79 -12.07 -12.29
CA VAL A 20 -3.85 -12.69 -11.49
C VAL A 20 -3.19 -13.70 -10.56
N LEU A 21 -2.72 -13.22 -9.40
CA LEU A 21 -2.38 -14.09 -8.29
C LEU A 21 -3.69 -14.70 -7.78
N GLY A 22 -3.77 -16.04 -7.79
CA GLY A 22 -4.92 -16.79 -7.28
C GLY A 22 -5.25 -16.36 -5.86
N GLY A 23 -6.41 -15.74 -5.69
CA GLY A 23 -6.89 -15.29 -4.40
C GLY A 23 -7.15 -16.47 -3.48
N VAL A 24 -6.28 -16.65 -2.48
CA VAL A 24 -6.76 -17.15 -1.18
C VAL A 24 -7.96 -16.29 -0.79
N ALA A 25 -9.02 -16.88 -0.26
CA ALA A 25 -10.16 -16.11 0.24
C ALA A 25 -9.61 -15.10 1.28
N GLN A 26 -9.54 -13.84 0.88
CA GLN A 26 -9.02 -12.76 1.70
C GLN A 26 -10.06 -12.51 2.80
N ALA A 27 -9.80 -13.06 3.98
CA ALA A 27 -10.74 -13.04 5.10
C ALA A 27 -10.93 -11.62 5.68
N TYR A 28 -10.03 -10.69 5.32
CA TYR A 28 -10.30 -9.25 5.29
C TYR A 28 -10.05 -8.69 3.89
N THR A 29 -10.74 -7.62 3.52
CA THR A 29 -10.47 -6.81 2.34
C THR A 29 -9.89 -5.47 2.76
N LEU A 30 -8.91 -4.98 2.00
CA LEU A 30 -8.36 -3.64 2.16
C LEU A 30 -7.95 -3.12 0.79
N ASP A 31 -8.53 -2.00 0.38
CA ASP A 31 -7.97 -1.18 -0.68
C ASP A 31 -6.82 -0.37 -0.09
N THR A 32 -5.59 -0.71 -0.47
CA THR A 32 -4.36 -0.05 0.04
C THR A 32 -4.20 1.39 -0.45
N THR A 33 -5.02 1.84 -1.39
CA THR A 33 -5.04 3.22 -1.88
C THR A 33 -5.95 4.09 -1.01
N THR A 34 -7.15 3.59 -0.69
CA THR A 34 -8.19 4.36 0.00
C THR A 34 -8.32 4.05 1.49
N GLY A 35 -7.84 2.88 1.92
CA GLY A 35 -8.01 2.36 3.28
C GLY A 35 -9.40 1.78 3.55
N VAL A 36 -10.24 1.63 2.52
CA VAL A 36 -11.61 1.11 2.61
C VAL A 36 -11.59 -0.41 2.50
N GLY A 37 -12.48 -1.08 3.22
CA GLY A 37 -12.50 -2.54 3.26
C GLY A 37 -13.33 -3.11 4.39
N PHE A 38 -13.06 -4.37 4.74
CA PHE A 38 -13.77 -5.08 5.79
C PHE A 38 -12.85 -6.08 6.46
N VAL A 39 -12.88 -6.13 7.79
CA VAL A 39 -12.22 -7.17 8.59
C VAL A 39 -13.29 -8.00 9.25
N GLY A 40 -13.30 -9.31 9.01
CA GLY A 40 -14.25 -10.18 9.69
C GLY A 40 -13.91 -10.36 11.17
N LYS A 41 -14.87 -10.91 11.91
CA LYS A 41 -14.69 -11.18 13.34
C LYS A 41 -13.61 -12.25 13.62
N GLY A 42 -13.43 -13.21 12.71
CA GLY A 42 -12.50 -14.33 12.91
C GLY A 42 -11.05 -13.86 12.91
N GLU A 43 -10.76 -12.87 12.07
CA GLU A 43 -9.45 -12.25 11.86
C GLU A 43 -9.03 -11.47 13.11
N VAL A 44 -9.99 -10.91 13.84
CA VAL A 44 -9.73 -10.23 15.12
C VAL A 44 -9.71 -11.22 16.28
N GLN A 45 -10.61 -12.21 16.27
CA GLN A 45 -10.72 -13.19 17.36
C GLN A 45 -9.49 -14.07 17.50
N SER A 46 -9.00 -14.61 16.39
CA SER A 46 -7.90 -15.59 16.38
C SER A 46 -6.61 -15.04 17.01
N PRO A 47 -6.07 -13.88 16.59
CA PRO A 47 -4.83 -13.37 17.15
C PRO A 47 -4.96 -12.89 18.60
N PHE A 48 -6.14 -12.41 19.02
CA PHE A 48 -6.37 -11.99 20.41
C PHE A 48 -6.84 -13.13 21.32
N GLY A 49 -7.04 -14.35 20.79
CA GLY A 49 -7.56 -15.49 21.55
C GLY A 49 -8.98 -15.27 22.07
N TRP A 50 -9.79 -14.46 21.39
CA TRP A 50 -11.12 -14.09 21.84
C TRP A 50 -12.19 -15.07 21.35
N ASN A 51 -13.15 -15.36 22.24
CA ASN A 51 -14.41 -15.97 21.84
C ASN A 51 -15.43 -14.89 21.40
N ASN A 52 -16.64 -15.31 21.03
CA ASN A 52 -17.70 -14.37 20.63
C ASN A 52 -18.07 -13.36 21.73
N ALA A 53 -18.11 -13.77 23.00
CA ALA A 53 -18.48 -12.86 24.09
C ALA A 53 -17.40 -11.80 24.33
N ALA A 54 -16.12 -12.20 24.28
CA ALA A 54 -14.99 -11.29 24.43
C ALA A 54 -14.92 -10.28 23.29
N LEU A 55 -15.08 -10.72 22.03
CA LEU A 55 -15.15 -9.79 20.90
C LEU A 55 -16.28 -8.78 21.07
N GLN A 56 -17.46 -9.25 21.48
CA GLN A 56 -18.62 -8.39 21.69
C GLN A 56 -18.40 -7.30 22.74
N ALA A 57 -17.70 -7.65 23.83
CA ALA A 57 -17.35 -6.69 24.87
C ALA A 57 -16.26 -5.70 24.43
N ASN A 58 -15.31 -6.16 23.61
CA ASN A 58 -14.08 -5.42 23.33
C ASN A 58 -14.10 -4.65 22.00
N ALA A 59 -15.04 -4.94 21.10
CA ALA A 59 -15.03 -4.42 19.73
C ALA A 59 -14.97 -2.89 19.63
N ALA A 60 -15.60 -2.16 20.55
CA ALA A 60 -15.56 -0.70 20.56
C ALA A 60 -14.14 -0.14 20.82
N GLY A 61 -13.25 -0.95 21.42
CA GLY A 61 -11.85 -0.60 21.66
C GLY A 61 -10.88 -1.13 20.60
N VAL A 62 -11.37 -1.79 19.56
CA VAL A 62 -10.52 -2.28 18.46
C VAL A 62 -10.26 -1.13 17.48
N SER A 63 -9.00 -0.95 17.09
CA SER A 63 -8.59 -0.03 16.04
C SER A 63 -7.66 -0.71 15.04
N PHE A 64 -7.45 -0.10 13.88
CA PHE A 64 -6.68 -0.70 12.79
C PHE A 64 -5.60 0.25 12.26
N SER A 65 -4.48 -0.32 11.83
CA SER A 65 -3.44 0.37 11.10
C SER A 65 -2.96 -0.46 9.92
N TYR A 66 -2.48 0.19 8.88
CA TYR A 66 -1.81 -0.44 7.76
C TYR A 66 -0.36 0.04 7.72
N GLU A 67 0.56 -0.91 7.74
CA GLU A 67 1.99 -0.64 7.62
C GLU A 67 2.49 -1.20 6.30
N ALA A 68 3.27 -0.41 5.58
CA ALA A 68 3.96 -0.80 4.36
C ALA A 68 5.40 -0.26 4.39
N THR A 69 6.35 -1.07 3.95
CA THR A 69 7.72 -0.67 3.68
C THR A 69 8.08 -1.13 2.28
N GLU A 70 8.45 -0.15 1.46
CA GLU A 70 8.78 -0.31 0.06
C GLU A 70 10.26 0.03 -0.15
N ASP A 71 10.98 -0.86 -0.82
CA ASP A 71 12.37 -0.64 -1.18
C ASP A 71 12.48 -0.39 -2.68
N TYR A 72 13.20 0.67 -3.03
CA TYR A 72 13.42 1.12 -4.39
C TYR A 72 14.90 1.06 -4.74
N THR A 73 15.22 0.58 -5.93
CA THR A 73 16.50 0.87 -6.58
C THR A 73 16.26 1.97 -7.62
N ALA A 74 16.89 3.13 -7.43
CA ALA A 74 16.72 4.30 -8.28
C ALA A 74 18.05 4.81 -8.84
N THR A 75 18.08 5.18 -10.11
CA THR A 75 19.25 5.77 -10.77
C THR A 75 19.08 7.26 -10.91
N CYS A 76 19.99 8.01 -10.28
CA CYS A 76 20.11 9.44 -10.43
C CYS A 76 21.04 9.75 -11.60
N THR A 77 20.64 10.70 -12.45
CA THR A 77 21.44 11.20 -13.56
C THR A 77 21.60 12.71 -13.42
N TRP A 78 22.80 13.23 -13.64
CA TRP A 78 23.08 14.67 -13.65
C TRP A 78 24.08 15.03 -14.76
N VAL A 79 24.21 16.33 -15.04
CA VAL A 79 25.22 16.87 -15.96
C VAL A 79 26.31 17.57 -15.14
N THR A 80 27.58 17.27 -15.40
CA THR A 80 28.72 17.96 -14.77
C THR A 80 29.02 19.29 -15.48
N GLY A 81 29.82 20.17 -14.87
CA GLY A 81 30.18 21.46 -15.46
C GLY A 81 30.88 21.38 -16.83
N GLU A 82 31.36 20.20 -17.22
CA GLU A 82 31.97 19.92 -18.53
C GLU A 82 30.96 19.39 -19.57
N GLY A 83 29.67 19.31 -19.24
CA GLY A 83 28.63 18.77 -20.11
C GLY A 83 28.56 17.24 -20.14
N THR A 84 29.38 16.55 -19.33
CA THR A 84 29.39 15.08 -19.24
C THR A 84 28.23 14.60 -18.36
N ARG A 85 27.52 13.56 -18.81
CA ARG A 85 26.46 12.91 -18.05
C ARG A 85 27.06 11.97 -17.00
N GLY A 86 26.76 12.21 -15.73
CA GLY A 86 27.08 11.34 -14.60
C GLY A 86 25.85 10.55 -14.16
N GLU A 87 26.05 9.32 -13.68
CA GLU A 87 24.99 8.46 -13.16
C GLU A 87 25.41 7.76 -11.87
N LYS A 88 24.45 7.57 -10.95
CA LYS A 88 24.64 6.77 -9.73
C LYS A 88 23.35 6.12 -9.31
N THR A 89 23.46 4.86 -8.92
CA THR A 89 22.35 4.08 -8.37
C THR A 89 22.29 4.23 -6.85
N HIS A 90 21.08 4.37 -6.33
CA HIS A 90 20.74 4.50 -4.93
C HIS A 90 19.72 3.44 -4.55
N ASN A 91 19.85 2.88 -3.35
CA ASN A 91 18.77 2.12 -2.72
C ASN A 91 18.04 3.08 -1.77
N VAL A 92 16.73 3.22 -1.95
CA VAL A 92 15.89 4.12 -1.18
C VAL A 92 14.79 3.28 -0.52
N THR A 93 14.73 3.31 0.80
CA THR A 93 13.65 2.69 1.57
C THR A 93 12.64 3.77 1.95
N HIS A 94 11.37 3.51 1.66
CA HIS A 94 10.23 4.32 2.06
C HIS A 94 9.30 3.49 2.92
N SER A 95 9.02 3.99 4.13
CA SER A 95 8.12 3.33 5.07
C SER A 95 6.92 4.21 5.31
N ARG A 96 5.73 3.61 5.28
CA ARG A 96 4.44 4.26 5.52
C ARG A 96 3.68 3.48 6.58
N SER A 97 3.23 4.17 7.62
CA SER A 97 2.27 3.66 8.60
C SER A 97 1.04 4.55 8.59
N THR A 98 -0.13 3.94 8.43
CA THR A 98 -1.38 4.67 8.28
C THR A 98 -2.44 4.12 9.24
N SER A 99 -2.99 4.98 10.10
CA SER A 99 -4.17 4.64 10.89
C SER A 99 -5.41 4.55 9.99
N ILE A 100 -6.27 3.57 10.26
CA ILE A 100 -7.51 3.33 9.51
C ILE A 100 -8.71 3.64 10.39
N SER A 101 -9.60 4.48 9.89
CA SER A 101 -10.93 4.68 10.47
C SER A 101 -11.78 3.45 10.24
N SER A 102 -12.45 2.97 11.29
CA SER A 102 -13.33 1.81 11.20
C SER A 102 -14.63 2.01 11.98
N ALA A 103 -15.69 1.32 11.55
CA ALA A 103 -16.92 1.14 12.32
C ALA A 103 -17.17 -0.34 12.59
N VAL A 104 -17.73 -0.64 13.76
CA VAL A 104 -18.16 -1.99 14.12
C VAL A 104 -19.34 -2.39 13.23
N ALA A 105 -19.21 -3.53 12.56
CA ALA A 105 -20.27 -4.13 11.75
C ALA A 105 -21.02 -5.18 12.59
N TYR A 106 -22.35 -5.14 12.52
CA TYR A 106 -23.22 -6.04 13.24
C TYR A 106 -24.34 -6.59 12.34
N GLU A 107 -24.80 -7.80 12.64
CA GLU A 107 -26.00 -8.39 12.04
C GLU A 107 -27.23 -8.09 12.93
N PRO A 108 -28.09 -7.12 12.53
CA PRO A 108 -29.24 -6.72 13.33
C PRO A 108 -30.28 -7.83 13.49
N ARG A 109 -30.35 -8.78 12.55
CA ARG A 109 -31.33 -9.89 12.60
C ARG A 109 -30.95 -10.99 13.58
N GLN A 110 -29.72 -11.00 14.09
CA GLN A 110 -29.23 -12.00 15.05
C GLN A 110 -28.70 -11.34 16.32
N ARG A 111 -29.61 -10.75 17.11
CA ARG A 111 -29.28 -10.15 18.43
C ARG A 111 -28.13 -9.13 18.38
N ASN A 112 -28.03 -8.36 17.30
CA ASN A 112 -26.93 -7.42 17.06
C ASN A 112 -25.56 -8.08 17.20
N GLN A 113 -25.39 -9.29 16.64
CA GLN A 113 -24.11 -9.97 16.72
C GLN A 113 -23.07 -9.23 15.89
N ILE A 114 -21.91 -8.90 16.45
CA ILE A 114 -20.80 -8.33 15.70
C ILE A 114 -20.28 -9.36 14.71
N THR A 115 -20.22 -8.96 13.44
CA THR A 115 -19.74 -9.78 12.32
C THR A 115 -18.34 -9.38 11.87
N GLY A 116 -17.89 -8.17 12.22
CA GLY A 116 -16.58 -7.66 11.88
C GLY A 116 -16.50 -6.14 12.02
N PHE A 117 -15.67 -5.53 11.18
CA PHE A 117 -15.34 -4.11 11.19
C PHE A 117 -15.29 -3.61 9.76
N THR A 118 -16.09 -2.59 9.44
CA THR A 118 -16.02 -1.88 8.18
C THR A 118 -14.89 -0.85 8.26
N LEU A 119 -13.93 -0.94 7.35
CA LEU A 119 -12.85 0.05 7.21
C LEU A 119 -13.37 1.18 6.29
N ILE A 120 -13.32 2.41 6.77
CA ILE A 120 -13.94 3.59 6.14
C ILE A 120 -12.92 4.45 5.42
N GLY A 121 -11.63 4.17 5.62
CA GLY A 121 -10.53 4.86 4.95
C GLY A 121 -9.40 5.23 5.90
N PHE A 122 -8.32 5.74 5.32
CA PHE A 122 -7.19 6.26 6.08
C PHE A 122 -7.53 7.56 6.82
N SER A 123 -7.02 7.72 8.05
CA SER A 123 -7.23 8.92 8.86
C SER A 123 -5.94 9.71 9.07
N ALA A 124 -4.89 9.05 9.56
CA ALA A 124 -3.59 9.67 9.80
C ALA A 124 -2.49 8.81 9.16
N THR A 125 -1.67 9.43 8.32
CA THR A 125 -0.53 8.78 7.67
C THR A 125 0.77 9.36 8.21
N THR A 126 1.69 8.49 8.61
CA THR A 126 3.07 8.84 8.91
C THR A 126 3.97 8.14 7.91
N GLU A 127 4.87 8.89 7.27
CA GLU A 127 5.83 8.35 6.32
C GLU A 127 7.25 8.69 6.78
N THR A 128 8.19 7.80 6.49
CA THR A 128 9.61 8.02 6.71
C THR A 128 10.35 7.73 5.41
N GLY A 129 11.24 8.65 5.03
CA GLY A 129 11.86 8.67 3.72
C GLY A 129 10.99 9.38 2.68
N GLU A 130 11.56 9.60 1.51
CA GLU A 130 10.85 10.14 0.34
C GLU A 130 10.98 9.10 -0.76
N ALA A 131 9.84 8.61 -1.26
CA ALA A 131 9.84 7.68 -2.37
C ALA A 131 10.43 8.38 -3.62
N PRO A 132 11.40 7.78 -4.34
CA PRO A 132 11.98 8.42 -5.51
C PRO A 132 10.93 8.52 -6.61
N VAL A 133 10.71 9.73 -7.14
CA VAL A 133 9.77 9.98 -8.23
C VAL A 133 10.54 10.16 -9.53
N LEU A 134 10.16 9.40 -10.57
CA LEU A 134 10.76 9.56 -11.91
C LEU A 134 10.68 11.02 -12.39
N GLY A 135 11.81 11.56 -12.82
CA GLY A 135 11.97 12.96 -13.21
C GLY A 135 12.07 13.95 -12.05
N GLY A 136 11.83 13.50 -10.81
CA GLY A 136 12.02 14.28 -9.59
C GLY A 136 13.50 14.46 -9.23
N PRO A 137 13.82 15.42 -8.34
CA PRO A 137 15.19 15.69 -7.91
C PRO A 137 15.75 14.56 -7.04
N CYS A 138 17.05 14.29 -7.16
CA CYS A 138 17.73 13.33 -6.30
C CYS A 138 18.19 13.97 -4.96
N PRO A 139 18.17 13.23 -3.83
CA PRO A 139 18.72 13.69 -2.55
C PRO A 139 20.22 13.96 -2.61
N GLY A 140 20.67 15.04 -1.96
CA GLY A 140 22.09 15.33 -1.73
C GLY A 140 22.80 16.14 -2.82
N ASN A 141 22.12 16.56 -3.89
CA ASN A 141 22.70 17.37 -4.96
C ASN A 141 22.26 18.84 -4.89
N GLN A 142 22.53 19.52 -3.76
CA GLN A 142 22.36 20.98 -3.70
C GLN A 142 23.38 21.64 -4.65
N GLY A 143 22.93 22.00 -5.86
CA GLY A 143 23.74 22.67 -6.88
C GLY A 143 23.84 21.97 -8.25
N HIS A 144 23.21 20.80 -8.42
CA HIS A 144 23.19 20.08 -9.70
C HIS A 144 21.78 19.58 -10.06
N ASP A 145 21.41 19.65 -11.34
CA ASP A 145 20.11 19.23 -11.92
C ASP A 145 19.94 17.70 -11.96
N GLY A 146 20.32 17.01 -10.87
CA GLY A 146 20.21 15.57 -10.77
C GLY A 146 18.76 15.12 -10.69
N THR A 147 18.33 14.28 -11.62
CA THR A 147 16.97 13.73 -11.67
C THR A 147 16.97 12.21 -11.65
N TRP A 148 15.93 11.63 -11.04
CA TRP A 148 15.70 10.19 -11.10
C TRP A 148 15.29 9.77 -12.51
N THR A 149 16.13 9.01 -13.20
CA THR A 149 15.86 8.53 -14.58
C THR A 149 15.38 7.08 -14.61
N SER A 150 15.58 6.35 -13.52
CA SER A 150 15.05 5.01 -13.30
C SER A 150 14.65 4.86 -11.84
N VAL A 151 13.49 4.27 -11.60
CA VAL A 151 12.99 3.91 -10.27
C VAL A 151 12.36 2.54 -10.41
N VAL A 152 12.85 1.59 -9.63
CA VAL A 152 12.37 0.20 -9.63
C VAL A 152 12.04 -0.17 -8.20
N LEU A 153 10.77 -0.49 -7.94
CA LEU A 153 10.36 -1.14 -6.70
C LEU A 153 10.95 -2.55 -6.68
N THR A 154 11.79 -2.85 -5.71
CA THR A 154 12.46 -4.15 -5.58
C THR A 154 11.83 -5.03 -4.51
N ASN A 155 11.20 -4.42 -3.51
CA ASN A 155 10.52 -5.13 -2.44
C ASN A 155 9.36 -4.29 -1.89
N SER A 156 8.30 -4.95 -1.46
CA SER A 156 7.20 -4.35 -0.72
C SER A 156 6.76 -5.34 0.36
N THR A 157 6.86 -4.91 1.61
CA THR A 157 6.40 -5.67 2.77
C THR A 157 5.37 -4.86 3.53
N GLY A 158 4.42 -5.50 4.17
CA GLY A 158 3.38 -4.79 4.90
C GLY A 158 2.22 -5.66 5.32
N GLY A 159 1.28 -5.06 6.04
CA GLY A 159 0.09 -5.74 6.50
C GLY A 159 -0.87 -4.85 7.26
N LEU A 160 -2.10 -5.34 7.39
CA LEU A 160 -3.14 -4.76 8.23
C LEU A 160 -2.97 -5.28 9.65
N TYR A 161 -2.96 -4.38 10.63
CA TYR A 161 -2.89 -4.70 12.04
C TYR A 161 -4.20 -4.35 12.74
N ALA A 162 -4.60 -5.17 13.69
CA ALA A 162 -5.61 -4.84 14.69
C ALA A 162 -4.94 -4.52 16.03
N HIS A 163 -5.49 -3.55 16.74
CA HIS A 163 -5.01 -3.11 18.05
C HIS A 163 -6.13 -3.17 19.09
N TYR A 164 -5.78 -3.59 20.31
CA TYR A 164 -6.66 -3.51 21.48
C TYR A 164 -5.84 -3.23 22.73
N GLY A 165 -6.07 -2.07 23.35
CA GLY A 165 -5.23 -1.61 24.47
C GLY A 165 -3.77 -1.47 24.03
N THR A 166 -2.88 -2.25 24.64
CA THR A 166 -1.46 -2.30 24.28
C THR A 166 -1.09 -3.47 23.35
N LEU A 167 -2.08 -4.30 22.98
CA LEU A 167 -1.86 -5.45 22.12
C LEU A 167 -2.03 -5.04 20.65
N SER A 168 -1.16 -5.56 19.80
CA SER A 168 -1.20 -5.40 18.35
C SER A 168 -1.02 -6.76 17.70
N ALA A 169 -1.77 -7.02 16.64
CA ALA A 169 -1.67 -8.26 15.89
C ALA A 169 -1.75 -8.02 14.39
N LEU A 170 -0.81 -8.62 13.65
CA LEU A 170 -0.88 -8.70 12.19
C LEU A 170 -2.07 -9.57 11.79
N LEU A 171 -2.94 -9.04 10.95
CA LEU A 171 -4.05 -9.79 10.38
C LEU A 171 -3.56 -10.55 9.17
N THR A 172 -3.61 -11.86 9.28
CA THR A 172 -3.39 -12.79 8.18
C THR A 172 -4.73 -13.38 7.75
N PRO A 173 -5.01 -13.54 6.45
CA PRO A 173 -6.17 -14.27 6.00
C PRO A 173 -6.16 -15.68 6.62
N THR A 174 -7.18 -16.01 7.41
CA THR A 174 -7.39 -17.40 7.84
C THR A 174 -7.90 -18.22 6.65
N PRO A 175 -7.32 -19.40 6.38
CA PRO A 175 -7.70 -20.25 5.24
C PRO A 175 -9.12 -20.80 5.33
#